data_AF-A0A922YHZ2-F1
#
_entry.id   AF-A0A922YHZ2-F1
#
_cell.length_a   1.000
_cell.length_b   1.000
_cell.length_c   1.000
_cell.angle_alpha   90.00
_cell.angle_beta   90.00
_cell.angle_gamma   90.00
#
_symmetry.space_group_name_H-M   'P 1'
#
loop_
_entity.id
_entity.type
_entity.pdbx_description
1 polymer ?
#
loop_
_entity_poly.entity_id
_entity_poly.type
_entity_poly.pdbx_seq_one_letter_code
_entity_poly.pdbx_strand_id
1 'polypeptide(L)'
;MGAATQTLPEGEPGGEDTLALTPFEPTTVEIYCRFQRQAENGELGGALFITEIAGVPAPAAIGLEGQAVRLEEVSKTEQDGAAIWTYRNEERPVEVQLTLTETDEGFEYRAYEGTIRIMDPVQGDIIPIEGTCGV
;
A
#
# COMPACT_ATOMS: atom_id res chain seq x y z
N MET A 1 -28.53 -12.59 -44.63
CA MET A 1 -28.00 -11.21 -44.84
C MET A 1 -28.79 -10.32 -43.89
N GLY A 2 -28.26 -9.53 -42.97
CA GLY A 2 -26.91 -9.21 -42.56
C GLY A 2 -26.97 -8.58 -41.16
N ALA A 3 -25.79 -8.37 -40.58
CA ALA A 3 -25.45 -7.98 -39.21
C ALA A 3 -26.23 -6.84 -38.55
N ALA A 4 -26.27 -6.89 -37.21
CA ALA A 4 -25.90 -5.82 -36.26
C ALA A 4 -26.31 -6.26 -34.85
N THR A 5 -25.60 -6.07 -33.74
CA THR A 5 -24.22 -5.68 -33.42
C THR A 5 -24.07 -6.14 -31.97
N GLN A 6 -22.94 -6.75 -31.64
CA GLN A 6 -22.58 -7.09 -30.26
C GLN A 6 -22.29 -5.77 -29.53
N THR A 7 -23.16 -5.36 -28.60
CA THR A 7 -22.84 -4.29 -27.65
C THR A 7 -22.01 -4.92 -26.53
N LEU A 8 -20.72 -4.58 -26.53
CA LEU A 8 -19.77 -4.82 -25.45
C LEU A 8 -20.32 -4.27 -24.12
N PRO A 9 -20.03 -4.86 -22.95
CA PRO A 9 -20.24 -4.16 -21.69
C PRO A 9 -19.27 -2.95 -21.67
N GLU A 10 -19.85 -1.76 -21.75
CA GLU A 10 -19.15 -0.52 -21.40
C GLU A 10 -18.61 -0.69 -19.98
N GLY A 11 -17.28 -0.73 -19.86
CA GLY A 11 -16.60 -0.69 -18.58
C GLY A 11 -17.08 0.54 -17.83
N GLU A 12 -17.61 0.32 -16.65
CA GLU A 12 -18.01 1.35 -15.70
C GLU A 12 -16.77 2.24 -15.41
N PRO A 13 -16.74 3.53 -15.77
CA PRO A 13 -15.89 4.45 -15.06
C PRO A 13 -16.67 4.86 -13.81
N GLY A 14 -16.63 4.00 -12.79
CA GLY A 14 -17.05 4.37 -11.44
C GLY A 14 -16.09 5.42 -10.88
N GLY A 15 -16.20 6.64 -11.38
CA GLY A 15 -15.55 7.83 -10.84
C GLY A 15 -16.28 8.28 -9.58
N GLU A 16 -16.19 7.46 -8.54
CA GLU A 16 -16.16 8.00 -7.18
C GLU A 16 -14.71 8.45 -6.93
N ASP A 17 -14.53 9.53 -6.19
CA ASP A 17 -13.24 10.16 -5.88
C ASP A 17 -12.42 9.26 -4.90
N THR A 18 -12.32 7.97 -5.21
CA THR A 18 -11.56 6.98 -4.46
C THR A 18 -10.09 7.19 -4.76
N LEU A 19 -9.36 7.68 -3.77
CA LEU A 19 -7.90 7.73 -3.80
C LEU A 19 -7.36 6.34 -4.13
N ALA A 20 -6.84 6.20 -5.35
CA ALA A 20 -6.34 4.92 -5.84
C ALA A 20 -4.87 4.75 -5.42
N LEU A 21 -4.61 3.64 -4.73
CA LEU A 21 -3.25 3.20 -4.44
C LEU A 21 -2.59 2.74 -5.74
N THR A 22 -1.49 3.40 -6.05
CA THR A 22 -0.74 3.21 -7.29
C THR A 22 0.69 2.87 -6.93
N PRO A 23 1.36 2.03 -7.74
CA PRO A 23 2.79 1.81 -7.55
C PRO A 23 3.55 3.11 -7.77
N PHE A 24 4.60 3.31 -6.99
CA PHE A 24 5.51 4.45 -7.15
C PHE A 24 6.97 3.99 -7.11
N GLU A 25 7.84 4.80 -7.69
CA GLU A 25 9.28 4.60 -7.58
C GLU A 25 9.79 5.31 -6.31
N PRO A 26 10.38 4.56 -5.36
CA PRO A 26 10.93 5.18 -4.16
C PRO A 26 12.04 6.15 -4.54
N THR A 27 11.99 7.36 -3.98
CA THR A 27 13.00 8.40 -4.21
C THR A 27 14.24 8.23 -3.34
N THR A 28 14.20 7.27 -2.42
CA THR A 28 15.24 6.94 -1.44
C THR A 28 15.74 5.51 -1.65
N VAL A 29 17.01 5.28 -1.33
CA VAL A 29 17.62 3.94 -1.34
C VAL A 29 17.68 3.32 0.07
N GLU A 30 17.38 4.10 1.10
CA GLU A 30 17.44 3.70 2.51
C GLU A 30 16.08 3.16 2.98
N ILE A 31 15.56 2.15 2.27
CA ILE A 31 14.24 1.57 2.54
C ILE A 31 14.37 0.53 3.66
N TYR A 32 13.66 0.75 4.77
CA TYR A 32 13.57 -0.20 5.89
C TYR A 32 12.51 -1.26 5.63
N CYS A 33 11.26 -0.86 5.36
CA CYS A 33 10.20 -1.75 4.91
C CYS A 33 9.76 -1.42 3.50
N ARG A 34 9.48 -2.43 2.69
CA ARG A 34 8.88 -2.30 1.37
C ARG A 34 7.69 -3.24 1.25
N PHE A 35 6.54 -2.66 0.92
CA PHE A 35 5.31 -3.39 0.62
C PHE A 35 4.84 -3.09 -0.79
N GLN A 36 4.34 -4.12 -1.43
CA GLN A 36 3.86 -4.10 -2.80
C GLN A 36 2.57 -4.90 -2.89
N ARG A 37 1.82 -4.69 -3.97
CA ARG A 37 0.60 -5.47 -4.22
C ARG A 37 0.96 -6.94 -4.31
N GLN A 38 0.15 -7.80 -3.69
CA GLN A 38 0.36 -9.24 -3.75
C GLN A 38 0.39 -9.71 -5.21
N ALA A 39 1.32 -10.60 -5.56
CA ALA A 39 1.50 -11.00 -6.95
C ALA A 39 0.29 -11.77 -7.49
N GLU A 40 -0.45 -11.17 -8.43
CA GLU A 40 -1.45 -11.89 -9.23
C GLU A 40 -0.73 -12.54 -10.42
N ASN A 41 -0.73 -13.88 -10.48
CA ASN A 41 -0.04 -14.68 -11.51
C ASN A 41 1.51 -14.71 -11.43
N GLY A 42 2.08 -14.37 -10.28
CA GLY A 42 3.54 -14.43 -10.07
C GLY A 42 4.31 -13.20 -10.56
N GLU A 43 3.62 -12.16 -11.02
CA GLU A 43 4.20 -10.86 -11.32
C GLU A 43 4.11 -9.96 -10.08
N LEU A 44 5.26 -9.64 -9.49
CA LEU A 44 5.34 -8.71 -8.37
C LEU A 44 5.04 -7.29 -8.85
N GLY A 45 4.05 -6.63 -8.25
CA GLY A 45 3.73 -5.24 -8.54
C GLY A 45 4.81 -4.26 -8.08
N GLY A 46 4.69 -3.00 -8.51
CA GLY A 46 5.53 -1.92 -7.97
C GLY A 46 5.24 -1.65 -6.49
N ALA A 47 6.16 -0.94 -5.81
CA ALA A 47 6.01 -0.62 -4.40
C ALA A 47 4.78 0.27 -4.18
N LEU A 48 3.93 -0.11 -3.23
CA LEU A 48 2.76 0.67 -2.82
C LEU A 48 3.04 1.49 -1.57
N PHE A 49 3.85 0.94 -0.66
CA PHE A 49 4.19 1.57 0.60
C PHE A 49 5.63 1.25 0.99
N ILE A 50 6.36 2.22 1.51
CA ILE A 50 7.70 2.04 2.05
C ILE A 50 7.84 2.74 3.40
N THR A 51 8.80 2.29 4.21
CA THR A 51 9.35 3.08 5.31
C THR A 51 10.85 3.28 5.09
N GLU A 52 11.40 4.38 5.57
CA GLU A 52 12.82 4.70 5.43
C GLU A 52 13.61 4.44 6.73
N ILE A 53 14.91 4.15 6.64
CA ILE A 53 15.80 4.00 7.81
C ILE A 53 16.06 5.37 8.46
N ALA A 54 16.08 6.44 7.66
CA ALA A 54 16.44 7.78 8.08
C ALA A 54 15.25 8.52 8.74
N GLY A 55 15.04 8.25 10.02
CA GLY A 55 14.14 8.98 10.91
C GLY A 55 13.67 8.03 12.00
N VAL A 56 13.66 8.46 13.25
CA VAL A 56 13.07 7.66 14.33
C VAL A 56 12.00 8.54 14.97
N PRO A 57 10.70 8.23 14.75
CA PRO A 57 10.18 7.11 13.95
C PRO A 57 10.46 7.24 12.43
N ALA A 58 10.57 6.12 11.74
CA ALA A 58 10.86 6.01 10.31
C ALA A 58 9.80 6.74 9.48
N PRO A 59 10.15 7.73 8.63
CA PRO A 59 9.18 8.34 7.75
C PRO A 59 8.68 7.28 6.77
N ALA A 60 7.39 7.29 6.50
CA ALA A 60 6.76 6.39 5.54
C ALA A 60 6.41 7.12 4.25
N ALA A 61 6.23 6.39 3.16
CA ALA A 61 5.68 6.94 1.93
C ALA A 61 4.74 5.94 1.26
N ILE A 62 3.72 6.45 0.60
CA ILE A 62 2.70 5.69 -0.11
C ILE A 62 2.51 6.22 -1.53
N GLY A 63 2.25 5.33 -2.48
CA GLY A 63 1.93 5.72 -3.85
C GLY A 63 0.44 6.04 -4.01
N LEU A 64 0.13 7.30 -4.25
CA LEU A 64 -1.22 7.79 -4.53
C LEU A 64 -1.21 8.56 -5.85
N GLU A 65 -2.10 8.19 -6.77
CA GLU A 65 -2.26 8.88 -8.06
C GLU A 65 -0.94 8.97 -8.88
N GLY A 66 -0.05 7.99 -8.74
CA GLY A 66 1.27 7.93 -9.37
C GLY A 66 2.35 8.76 -8.68
N GLN A 67 2.07 9.32 -7.50
CA GLN A 67 2.99 10.16 -6.74
C GLN A 67 3.30 9.56 -5.37
N ALA A 68 4.56 9.69 -4.94
CA ALA A 68 4.97 9.35 -3.58
C ALA A 68 4.47 10.43 -2.60
N VAL A 69 3.57 10.05 -1.70
CA VAL A 69 3.07 10.90 -0.62
C VAL A 69 3.77 10.46 0.66
N ARG A 70 4.47 11.38 1.33
CA ARG A 70 5.08 11.12 2.63
C ARG A 70 4.01 10.92 3.69
N LEU A 71 4.30 10.12 4.70
CA LEU A 71 3.41 9.82 5.79
C LEU A 71 4.19 9.83 7.10
N GLU A 72 3.52 10.27 8.15
CA GLU A 72 3.99 10.26 9.52
C GLU A 72 3.34 9.11 10.28
N GLU A 73 4.10 8.49 11.17
CA GLU A 73 3.61 7.42 12.03
C GLU A 73 2.64 7.99 13.05
N VAL A 74 1.41 7.48 13.06
CA VAL A 74 0.40 7.80 14.08
C VAL A 74 0.44 6.76 15.18
N SER A 75 0.50 5.47 14.81
CA SER A 75 0.50 4.36 15.75
C SER A 75 1.02 3.09 15.11
N LYS A 76 1.70 2.26 15.90
CA LYS A 76 2.01 0.87 15.58
C LYS A 76 1.61 0.01 16.75
N THR A 77 0.62 -0.85 16.55
CA THR A 77 0.17 -1.80 17.55
C THR A 77 0.24 -3.21 17.00
N GLU A 78 0.28 -4.18 17.89
CA GLU A 78 0.14 -5.59 17.54
C GLU A 78 -1.09 -6.14 18.26
N GLN A 79 -1.94 -6.83 17.52
CA GLN A 79 -3.21 -7.36 18.02
C GLN A 79 -3.44 -8.74 17.38
N ASP A 80 -3.67 -9.76 18.22
CA ASP A 80 -4.01 -11.12 17.77
C ASP A 80 -3.01 -11.73 16.75
N GLY A 81 -1.73 -11.38 16.86
CA GLY A 81 -0.67 -11.85 15.96
C GLY A 81 -0.56 -11.08 14.64
N ALA A 82 -1.33 -10.00 14.48
CA ALA A 82 -1.21 -9.06 13.37
C ALA A 82 -0.73 -7.69 13.85
N ALA A 83 0.25 -7.11 13.16
CA ALA A 83 0.69 -5.75 13.36
C ALA A 83 -0.21 -4.77 12.59
N ILE A 84 -0.82 -3.83 13.32
CA ILE A 84 -1.65 -2.76 12.78
C ILE A 84 -0.85 -1.46 12.82
N TRP A 85 -0.50 -0.94 11.65
CA TRP A 85 0.26 0.31 11.53
C TRP A 85 -0.62 1.39 10.91
N THR A 86 -0.76 2.51 11.60
CA THR A 86 -1.50 3.67 11.13
C THR A 86 -0.54 4.81 10.85
N TYR A 87 -0.67 5.39 9.66
CA TYR A 87 0.12 6.52 9.20
C TYR A 87 -0.80 7.60 8.63
N ARG A 88 -0.37 8.85 8.69
CA ARG A 88 -1.14 10.00 8.23
C ARG A 88 -0.24 11.03 7.57
N ASN A 89 -0.77 11.80 6.62
CA ASN A 89 -0.14 13.03 6.17
C ASN A 89 -0.95 14.25 6.65
N GLU A 90 -0.27 15.31 7.09
CA GLU A 90 -0.93 16.56 7.51
C GLU A 90 -1.19 17.53 6.35
N GLU A 91 -0.37 17.47 5.28
CA GLU A 91 -0.46 18.34 4.09
C GLU A 91 -1.58 17.92 3.12
N ARG A 92 -1.77 16.61 2.96
CA ARG A 92 -2.84 15.91 2.26
C ARG A 92 -3.60 15.16 3.34
N PRO A 93 -4.91 15.41 3.57
CA PRO A 93 -5.68 14.74 4.62
C PRO A 93 -5.91 13.28 4.24
N VAL A 94 -4.85 12.48 4.32
CA VAL A 94 -4.86 11.05 4.03
C VAL A 94 -4.40 10.30 5.27
N GLU A 95 -5.19 9.32 5.68
CA GLU A 95 -4.82 8.36 6.72
C GLU A 95 -4.80 6.97 6.09
N VAL A 96 -3.78 6.19 6.42
CA VAL A 96 -3.54 4.86 5.86
C VAL A 96 -3.36 3.89 7.01
N GLN A 97 -4.01 2.75 6.90
CA GLN A 97 -3.83 1.65 7.83
C GLN A 97 -3.29 0.42 7.09
N LEU A 98 -2.23 -0.16 7.65
CA LEU A 98 -1.71 -1.46 7.27
C LEU A 98 -2.09 -2.46 8.35
N THR A 99 -2.51 -3.66 7.92
CA THR A 99 -2.71 -4.81 8.79
C THR A 99 -1.81 -5.91 8.27
N LEU A 100 -0.77 -6.27 9.01
CA LEU A 100 0.33 -7.10 8.58
C LEU A 100 0.46 -8.32 9.48
N THR A 101 0.72 -9.48 8.90
CA THR A 101 1.04 -10.72 9.62
C THR A 101 2.44 -11.13 9.21
N GLU A 102 3.31 -11.40 10.18
CA GLU A 102 4.64 -11.93 9.89
C GLU A 102 4.52 -13.35 9.33
N THR A 103 5.16 -13.62 8.20
CA THR A 103 5.03 -14.91 7.48
C THR A 103 6.34 -15.66 7.36
N ASP A 104 7.47 -14.94 7.37
CA ASP A 104 8.81 -15.52 7.35
C ASP A 104 9.77 -14.59 8.10
N GLU A 105 10.76 -15.15 8.78
CA GLU A 105 11.84 -14.39 9.39
C GLU A 105 13.20 -14.93 8.93
N GLY A 106 14.06 -14.02 8.49
CA GLY A 106 15.44 -14.27 8.12
C GLY A 106 16.41 -13.55 9.06
N PHE A 107 17.71 -13.80 8.88
CA PHE A 107 18.75 -13.18 9.72
C PHE A 107 18.84 -11.65 9.54
N GLU A 108 18.45 -11.15 8.36
CA GLU A 108 18.54 -9.73 7.97
C GLU A 108 17.19 -9.17 7.47
N TYR A 109 16.10 -9.94 7.58
CA TYR A 109 14.79 -9.49 7.14
C TYR A 109 13.63 -10.16 7.91
N ARG A 110 12.47 -9.53 7.88
CA ARG A 110 11.17 -10.12 8.23
C ARG A 110 10.20 -9.93 7.07
N ALA A 111 9.54 -10.98 6.65
CA ALA A 111 8.51 -10.94 5.63
C ALA A 111 7.14 -10.80 6.27
N TYR A 112 6.29 -10.03 5.62
CA TYR A 112 4.94 -9.74 6.06
C TYR A 112 3.97 -9.90 4.89
N GLU A 113 2.82 -10.48 5.18
CA GLU A 113 1.66 -10.48 4.29
C GLU A 113 0.52 -9.77 4.98
N GLY A 114 -0.30 -9.04 4.23
CA GLY A 114 -1.30 -8.20 4.86
C GLY A 114 -2.17 -7.45 3.89
N THR A 115 -2.77 -6.38 4.41
CA THR A 115 -3.61 -5.47 3.64
C THR A 115 -3.25 -4.03 3.94
N ILE A 116 -3.45 -3.17 2.95
CA ILE A 116 -3.39 -1.72 3.08
C ILE A 116 -4.74 -1.13 2.71
N ARG A 117 -5.17 -0.10 3.46
CA ARG A 117 -6.39 0.65 3.19
C ARG A 117 -6.20 2.13 3.51
N ILE A 118 -6.88 2.99 2.75
CA ILE A 118 -6.99 4.42 3.06
C ILE A 118 -8.23 4.61 3.94
N MET A 119 -8.09 5.32 5.04
CA MET A 119 -9.11 5.55 6.08
C MET A 119 -9.81 6.91 5.96
N ASP A 120 -9.07 7.93 5.53
CA ASP A 120 -9.52 9.33 5.35
C ASP A 120 -8.87 9.86 4.07
N PRO A 121 -9.55 10.67 3.22
CA PRO A 121 -10.90 11.21 3.35
C PRO A 121 -12.00 10.26 2.86
N VAL A 122 -11.62 9.08 2.33
CA VAL A 122 -12.54 8.04 1.87
C VAL A 122 -12.03 6.68 2.34
N GLN A 123 -12.94 5.80 2.77
CA GLN A 123 -12.60 4.41 3.08
C GLN A 123 -12.34 3.67 1.76
N GLY A 124 -11.07 3.65 1.36
CA GLY A 124 -10.63 3.05 0.10
C GLY A 124 -10.65 1.52 0.12
N ASP A 125 -10.37 0.93 -1.04
CA ASP A 125 -10.28 -0.52 -1.19
C ASP A 125 -9.24 -1.13 -0.24
N ILE A 126 -9.56 -2.32 0.26
CA ILE A 126 -8.62 -3.15 1.01
C ILE A 126 -7.77 -3.89 -0.03
N ILE A 127 -6.51 -3.50 -0.12
CA ILE A 127 -5.60 -4.07 -1.11
C ILE A 127 -4.68 -5.08 -0.44
N PRO A 128 -4.63 -6.34 -0.91
CA PRO A 128 -3.69 -7.32 -0.41
C PRO A 128 -2.26 -6.93 -0.80
N ILE A 129 -1.37 -6.99 0.18
CA ILE A 129 0.03 -6.63 0.05
C ILE A 129 0.93 -7.69 0.63
N GLU A 130 2.12 -7.79 0.07
CA GLU A 130 3.24 -8.56 0.59
C GLU A 130 4.46 -7.64 0.67
N GLY A 131 5.34 -7.90 1.62
CA GLY A 131 6.48 -7.02 1.83
C GLY A 131 7.54 -7.62 2.74
N THR A 132 8.67 -6.92 2.80
CA THR A 132 9.78 -7.27 3.69
C THR A 132 10.28 -6.03 4.41
N CYS A 133 10.67 -6.20 5.66
CA CYS A 133 11.36 -5.20 6.46
C CYS A 133 12.76 -5.70 6.83
N GLY A 134 13.75 -4.82 6.87
CA GLY A 134 15.05 -5.11 7.49
C GLY A 134 14.92 -5.33 9.01
N VAL A 135 15.88 -6.04 9.61
CA VAL A 135 16.04 -6.19 11.07
C VAL A 135 17.25 -5.45 11.61
#